data_AF-X1ACS7-F1
#
_entry.id   AF-X1ACS7-F1
#
_cell.length_a   1.000
_cell.length_b   1.000
_cell.length_c   1.000
_cell.angle_alpha   90.00
_cell.angle_beta   90.00
_cell.angle_gamma   90.00
#
_symmetry.space_group_name_H-M   'P 1'
#
loop_
_entity.id
_entity.type
_entity.pdbx_description
1 polymer ?
#
loop_
_entity_poly.entity_id
_entity_poly.type
_entity_poly.pdbx_seq_one_letter_code
_entity_poly.pdbx_strand_id
1 'polypeptide(L)'
;TGLGSVEQTAEEVKYANGSTDTKLGAMRAKNGATEPFKVKFWCVGNEMYGNWQLGNMPLEEYVLKHNECADAMKKADPTIELVAVGNVGRWDEMMMDKCADHMDLISEHFYCQERPGLMGHIAWPSEHIKRISDAHRRYRREIESLKGKDIRIAMDEWNFWYGRHVFGELGTRYFLKDGLGIAKGLHEYYRNSDIIYMANYAQTVNVIGCIKTSKTAAEFETTGLVLTLYRKEYGSVPVEVSGKPLPLDVAAALSADGKKFTMSIINPTEQEMKMPLEIKNVELTGKGKMWIMTGDDP
;
A
#
# COMPACT_ATOMS: atom_id res chain seq x y z
N THR A 1 -0.62 18.47 9.33
CA THR A 1 -1.10 19.44 8.31
C THR A 1 -2.61 19.57 8.42
N GLY A 2 -3.31 20.19 7.44
CA GLY A 2 -4.74 20.52 7.57
C GLY A 2 -4.99 21.62 8.60
N LEU A 3 -5.95 21.40 9.51
CA LEU A 3 -6.26 22.34 10.61
C LEU A 3 -5.21 22.33 11.74
N GLY A 4 -4.29 21.36 11.75
CA GLY A 4 -3.16 21.34 12.68
C GLY A 4 -2.06 22.33 12.33
N SER A 5 -1.29 22.74 13.35
CA SER A 5 -0.11 23.59 13.27
C SER A 5 1.19 22.79 13.07
N VAL A 6 2.27 23.48 12.68
CA VAL A 6 3.63 22.91 12.56
C VAL A 6 4.15 22.47 13.92
N GLU A 7 3.82 23.21 14.98
CA GLU A 7 4.23 22.88 16.34
C GLU A 7 3.61 21.56 16.79
N GLN A 8 2.31 21.36 16.51
CA GLN A 8 1.59 20.14 16.90
C GLN A 8 2.17 18.88 16.27
N THR A 9 2.64 18.92 15.02
CA THR A 9 3.25 17.72 14.38
C THR A 9 4.55 17.33 15.09
N ALA A 10 5.39 18.30 15.45
CA ALA A 10 6.63 18.05 16.19
C ALA A 10 6.35 17.62 17.64
N GLU A 11 5.30 18.14 18.28
CA GLU A 11 4.87 17.70 19.62
C GLU A 11 4.41 16.24 19.62
N GLU A 12 3.69 15.79 18.59
CA GLU A 12 3.28 14.40 18.46
C GLU A 12 4.49 13.44 18.37
N VAL A 13 5.49 13.81 17.56
CA VAL A 13 6.76 13.06 17.47
C VAL A 13 7.48 13.02 18.82
N LYS A 14 7.58 14.17 19.52
CA LYS A 14 8.21 14.23 20.86
C LYS A 14 7.48 13.40 21.90
N TYR A 15 6.16 13.36 21.86
CA TYR A 15 5.36 12.52 22.75
C TYR A 15 5.61 11.03 22.45
N ALA A 16 5.56 10.63 21.19
CA ALA A 16 5.71 9.24 20.78
C ALA A 16 7.13 8.71 21.02
N ASN A 17 8.16 9.48 20.64
CA ASN A 17 9.54 9.00 20.55
C ASN A 17 10.50 9.61 21.59
N GLY A 18 10.12 10.71 22.25
CA GLY A 18 11.00 11.41 23.19
C GLY A 18 11.34 10.63 24.46
N SER A 19 12.50 10.92 25.06
CA SER A 19 12.86 10.37 26.37
C SER A 19 11.94 10.90 27.47
N THR A 20 11.84 10.16 28.57
CA THR A 20 11.06 10.54 29.75
C THR A 20 11.57 11.80 30.47
N ASP A 21 12.77 12.29 30.13
CA ASP A 21 13.33 13.53 30.66
C ASP A 21 12.74 14.78 29.98
N THR A 22 12.05 14.59 28.85
CA THR A 22 11.34 15.66 28.14
C THR A 22 9.91 15.80 28.65
N LYS A 23 9.33 17.01 28.55
CA LYS A 23 7.93 17.26 28.95
C LYS A 23 6.95 16.26 28.34
N LEU A 24 7.08 16.00 27.03
CA LEU A 24 6.13 15.15 26.29
C LEU A 24 6.41 13.66 26.47
N GLY A 25 7.68 13.24 26.58
CA GLY A 25 8.00 11.85 26.95
C GLY A 25 7.60 11.51 28.39
N ALA A 26 7.76 12.44 29.34
CA ALA A 26 7.23 12.29 30.70
C ALA A 26 5.70 12.18 30.72
N MET A 27 5.01 12.94 29.87
CA MET A 27 3.56 12.85 29.70
C MET A 27 3.15 11.47 29.16
N ARG A 28 3.85 10.93 28.15
CA ARG A 28 3.62 9.57 27.64
C ARG A 28 3.80 8.52 28.75
N ALA A 29 4.85 8.63 29.55
CA ALA A 29 5.10 7.75 30.68
C ALA A 29 3.98 7.81 31.72
N LYS A 30 3.51 9.02 32.06
CA LYS A 30 2.37 9.24 32.96
C LYS A 30 1.07 8.61 32.42
N ASN A 31 0.90 8.57 31.11
CA ASN A 31 -0.23 7.94 30.43
C ASN A 31 -0.10 6.40 30.36
N GLY A 32 0.96 5.80 30.91
CA GLY A 32 1.12 4.35 31.04
C GLY A 32 2.16 3.72 30.12
N ALA A 33 2.87 4.50 29.29
CA ALA A 33 3.89 4.00 28.38
C ALA A 33 5.26 4.65 28.65
N THR A 34 6.05 4.02 29.51
CA THR A 34 7.38 4.51 29.91
C THR A 34 8.36 4.51 28.73
N GLU A 35 8.41 3.41 27.99
CA GLU A 35 9.27 3.27 26.82
C GLU A 35 8.74 4.08 25.62
N PRO A 36 9.61 4.75 24.84
CA PRO A 36 9.22 5.36 23.57
C PRO A 36 8.61 4.34 22.60
N PHE A 37 7.59 4.76 21.86
CA PHE A 37 6.94 3.92 20.85
C PHE A 37 7.83 3.63 19.65
N LYS A 38 8.82 4.51 19.39
CA LYS A 38 9.74 4.43 18.25
C LYS A 38 8.97 4.36 16.92
N VAL A 39 7.95 5.21 16.79
CA VAL A 39 7.19 5.34 15.55
C VAL A 39 8.14 5.85 14.48
N LYS A 40 8.37 5.00 13.48
CA LYS A 40 9.36 5.25 12.42
C LYS A 40 8.77 6.03 11.26
N PHE A 41 7.61 5.66 10.75
CA PHE A 41 6.97 6.29 9.60
C PHE A 41 5.89 7.28 10.04
N TRP A 42 5.88 8.46 9.43
CA TRP A 42 4.90 9.51 9.71
C TRP A 42 4.38 10.11 8.40
N CYS A 43 3.07 10.11 8.19
CA CYS A 43 2.45 10.79 7.05
C CYS A 43 2.24 12.27 7.38
N VAL A 44 2.74 13.17 6.53
CA VAL A 44 2.67 14.63 6.74
C VAL A 44 1.32 15.18 6.23
N GLY A 45 0.23 14.55 6.66
CA GLY A 45 -1.13 14.85 6.19
C GLY A 45 -1.83 13.66 5.57
N ASN A 46 -3.03 13.92 5.06
CA ASN A 46 -3.87 12.95 4.38
C ASN A 46 -4.64 13.67 3.26
N GLU A 47 -4.54 13.19 2.02
CA GLU A 47 -5.32 13.65 0.86
C GLU A 47 -5.59 15.18 0.81
N MET A 48 -4.56 15.98 1.07
CA MET A 48 -4.72 17.43 1.24
C MET A 48 -5.23 18.16 -0.02
N TYR A 49 -5.23 17.47 -1.16
CA TYR A 49 -5.83 17.89 -2.43
C TYR A 49 -7.36 17.79 -2.48
N GLY A 50 -7.96 16.94 -1.65
CA GLY A 50 -9.38 16.59 -1.73
C GLY A 50 -10.27 17.62 -1.04
N ASN A 51 -11.32 18.10 -1.72
CA ASN A 51 -12.25 19.08 -1.11
C ASN A 51 -13.07 18.49 0.07
N TRP A 52 -13.07 17.16 0.23
CA TRP A 52 -13.64 16.45 1.37
C TRP A 52 -12.75 16.48 2.61
N GLN A 53 -11.44 16.72 2.44
CA GLN A 53 -10.49 16.74 3.54
C GLN A 53 -10.64 18.04 4.34
N LEU A 54 -10.76 17.91 5.67
CA LEU A 54 -10.81 19.08 6.55
C LEU A 54 -9.47 19.82 6.54
N GLY A 55 -9.53 21.11 6.24
CA GLY A 55 -8.35 21.93 6.06
C GLY A 55 -7.57 21.59 4.80
N ASN A 56 -8.20 21.01 3.77
CA ASN A 56 -7.62 20.96 2.43
C ASN A 56 -7.12 22.35 2.02
N MET A 57 -6.09 22.37 1.19
CA MET A 57 -5.42 23.61 0.83
C MET A 57 -4.88 23.53 -0.60
N PRO A 58 -4.72 24.68 -1.27
CA PRO A 58 -4.04 24.74 -2.56
C PRO A 58 -2.66 24.09 -2.50
N LEU A 59 -2.26 23.42 -3.58
CA LEU A 59 -1.00 22.69 -3.68
C LEU A 59 0.21 23.57 -3.32
N GLU A 60 0.21 24.82 -3.76
CA GLU A 60 1.30 25.77 -3.51
C GLU A 60 1.45 26.09 -2.02
N GLU A 61 0.33 26.20 -1.30
CA GLU A 61 0.33 26.39 0.16
C GLU A 61 0.73 25.10 0.88
N TYR A 62 0.28 23.95 0.38
CA TYR A 62 0.63 22.65 0.94
C TYR A 62 2.13 22.37 0.85
N VAL A 63 2.78 22.68 -0.27
CA VAL A 63 4.23 22.53 -0.45
C VAL A 63 5.01 23.26 0.64
N LEU A 64 4.65 24.52 0.91
CA LEU A 64 5.30 25.32 1.96
C LEU A 64 5.06 24.71 3.34
N LYS A 65 3.80 24.39 3.65
CA LYS A 65 3.42 23.84 4.95
C LYS A 65 4.00 22.44 5.20
N HIS A 66 4.12 21.62 4.15
CA HIS A 66 4.73 20.29 4.20
C HIS A 66 6.19 20.41 4.61
N ASN A 67 6.97 21.27 3.95
CA ASN A 67 8.39 21.45 4.25
C ASN A 67 8.60 21.97 5.70
N GLU A 68 7.80 22.96 6.13
CA GLU A 68 7.85 23.44 7.52
C GLU A 68 7.53 22.35 8.56
N CYS A 69 6.51 21.53 8.29
CA CYS A 69 6.18 20.37 9.13
C CYS A 69 7.32 19.35 9.15
N ALA A 70 7.89 19.02 8.00
CA ALA A 70 8.96 18.04 7.87
C ALA A 70 10.20 18.46 8.65
N ASP A 71 10.62 19.72 8.54
CA ASP A 71 11.75 20.28 9.28
C ASP A 71 11.51 20.22 10.79
N ALA A 72 10.33 20.63 11.24
CA ALA A 72 9.98 20.60 12.65
C ALA A 72 9.95 19.17 13.22
N MET A 73 9.45 18.20 12.45
CA MET A 73 9.40 16.79 12.82
C MET A 73 10.80 16.14 12.83
N LYS A 74 11.63 16.36 11.81
CA LYS A 74 13.01 15.84 11.78
C LYS A 74 13.90 16.49 12.84
N LYS A 75 13.63 17.75 13.21
CA LYS A 75 14.29 18.39 14.38
C LYS A 75 13.88 17.74 15.70
N ALA A 76 12.65 17.25 15.81
CA ALA A 76 12.18 16.51 16.98
C ALA A 76 12.80 15.11 17.08
N ASP A 77 12.90 14.41 15.95
CA ASP A 77 13.54 13.10 15.85
C ASP A 77 14.11 12.91 14.44
N PRO A 78 15.45 12.99 14.24
CA PRO A 78 16.05 12.86 12.91
C PRO A 78 15.98 11.44 12.36
N THR A 79 15.56 10.46 13.16
CA THR A 79 15.53 9.04 12.76
C THR A 79 14.22 8.62 12.09
N ILE A 80 13.18 9.45 12.13
CA ILE A 80 11.89 9.15 11.48
C ILE A 80 12.02 9.16 9.95
N GLU A 81 11.05 8.54 9.28
CA GLU A 81 10.85 8.62 7.85
C GLU A 81 9.49 9.26 7.54
N LEU A 82 9.48 10.23 6.65
CA LEU A 82 8.32 11.05 6.33
C LEU A 82 7.70 10.62 5.01
N VAL A 83 6.40 10.41 5.02
CA VAL A 83 5.58 10.14 3.83
C VAL A 83 4.83 11.42 3.48
N ALA A 84 5.14 12.03 2.34
CA ALA A 84 4.39 13.16 1.81
C ALA A 84 3.09 12.71 1.17
N VAL A 85 2.06 13.57 1.14
CA VAL A 85 0.84 13.29 0.38
C VAL A 85 1.12 13.38 -1.11
N GLY A 86 0.85 12.31 -1.87
CA GLY A 86 0.91 12.28 -3.32
C GLY A 86 -0.46 12.12 -3.98
N ASN A 87 -0.50 12.41 -5.28
CA ASN A 87 -1.60 12.22 -6.21
C ASN A 87 -1.06 12.42 -7.63
N VAL A 88 -0.90 11.32 -8.36
CA VAL A 88 -0.36 11.32 -9.74
C VAL A 88 -0.94 12.45 -10.60
N GLY A 89 -0.04 13.32 -11.09
CA GLY A 89 -0.35 14.46 -11.94
C GLY A 89 0.39 15.69 -11.45
N ARG A 90 -0.25 16.86 -11.60
CA ARG A 90 0.31 18.17 -11.18
C ARG A 90 0.75 18.18 -9.71
N TRP A 91 0.01 17.49 -8.85
CA TRP A 91 0.30 17.44 -7.43
C TRP A 91 1.66 16.79 -7.16
N ASP A 92 1.86 15.56 -7.64
CA ASP A 92 3.16 14.89 -7.57
C ASP A 92 4.27 15.64 -8.25
N GLU A 93 4.02 16.19 -9.45
CA GLU A 93 5.04 16.93 -10.19
C GLU A 93 5.60 18.09 -9.34
N MET A 94 4.75 18.82 -8.62
CA MET A 94 5.20 19.90 -7.74
C MET A 94 5.79 19.38 -6.43
N MET A 95 5.20 18.37 -5.80
CA MET A 95 5.73 17.78 -4.56
C MET A 95 7.12 17.20 -4.78
N MET A 96 7.29 16.43 -5.85
CA MET A 96 8.57 15.84 -6.24
C MET A 96 9.59 16.89 -6.66
N ASP A 97 9.18 18.05 -7.17
CA ASP A 97 10.11 19.13 -7.48
C ASP A 97 10.50 19.99 -6.27
N LYS A 98 9.55 20.29 -5.38
CA LYS A 98 9.71 21.30 -4.32
C LYS A 98 9.91 20.73 -2.92
N CYS A 99 9.58 19.46 -2.69
CA CYS A 99 9.60 18.83 -1.37
C CYS A 99 10.58 17.65 -1.29
N ALA A 100 11.36 17.37 -2.33
CA ALA A 100 12.21 16.17 -2.43
C ALA A 100 13.36 16.09 -1.41
N ASP A 101 13.68 17.16 -0.70
CA ASP A 101 14.61 17.16 0.45
C ASP A 101 13.90 17.02 1.80
N HIS A 102 12.57 17.01 1.80
CA HIS A 102 11.70 17.07 2.99
C HIS A 102 10.73 15.88 3.06
N MET A 103 11.04 14.78 2.36
CA MET A 103 10.30 13.53 2.40
C MET A 103 11.23 12.35 2.12
N ASP A 104 10.90 11.20 2.70
CA ASP A 104 11.58 9.94 2.44
C ASP A 104 10.77 9.09 1.43
N LEU A 105 9.44 9.19 1.50
CA LEU A 105 8.48 8.51 0.63
C LEU A 105 7.34 9.44 0.22
N ILE A 106 6.59 9.06 -0.80
CA ILE A 106 5.38 9.77 -1.24
C ILE A 106 4.19 8.80 -1.29
N SER A 107 3.06 9.24 -0.74
CA SER A 107 1.83 8.47 -0.61
C SER A 107 1.10 8.37 -1.94
N GLU A 108 0.42 7.26 -2.20
CA GLU A 108 -0.45 7.11 -3.37
C GLU A 108 -1.68 6.31 -3.02
N HIS A 109 -2.83 6.78 -3.49
CA HIS A 109 -4.12 6.20 -3.15
C HIS A 109 -4.88 5.77 -4.41
N PHE A 110 -5.56 4.62 -4.35
CA PHE A 110 -6.59 4.31 -5.33
C PHE A 110 -7.66 3.36 -4.79
N TYR A 111 -8.90 3.58 -5.21
CA TYR A 111 -10.02 2.70 -4.88
C TYR A 111 -10.72 2.22 -6.15
N CYS A 112 -10.84 0.90 -6.29
CA CYS A 112 -11.54 0.27 -7.40
C CYS A 112 -13.04 0.18 -7.09
N GLN A 113 -13.87 0.52 -8.07
CA GLN A 113 -15.31 0.23 -8.05
C GLN A 113 -15.58 -1.17 -8.61
N GLU A 114 -16.86 -1.50 -8.80
CA GLU A 114 -17.23 -2.63 -9.65
C GLU A 114 -17.04 -2.27 -11.13
N ARG A 115 -16.47 -3.20 -11.91
CA ARG A 115 -16.41 -3.12 -13.37
C ARG A 115 -17.25 -4.22 -14.03
N PRO A 116 -17.87 -3.95 -15.19
CA PRO A 116 -18.49 -4.99 -16.00
C PRO A 116 -17.45 -6.03 -16.44
N GLY A 117 -17.82 -7.31 -16.33
CA GLY A 117 -17.01 -8.44 -16.76
C GLY A 117 -15.92 -8.83 -15.76
N LEU A 118 -15.80 -10.14 -15.50
CA LEU A 118 -14.90 -10.71 -14.50
C LEU A 118 -13.43 -10.32 -14.74
N MET A 119 -12.94 -10.46 -15.97
CA MET A 119 -11.56 -10.14 -16.32
C MET A 119 -11.22 -8.65 -16.09
N GLY A 120 -12.14 -7.75 -16.45
CA GLY A 120 -11.94 -6.30 -16.30
C GLY A 120 -11.95 -5.87 -14.83
N HIS A 121 -12.80 -6.50 -14.00
CA HIS A 121 -12.85 -6.29 -12.56
C HIS A 121 -11.55 -6.75 -11.88
N ILE A 122 -11.11 -7.97 -12.17
CA ILE A 122 -9.88 -8.56 -11.60
C ILE A 122 -8.64 -7.75 -12.02
N ALA A 123 -8.58 -7.24 -13.26
CA ALA A 123 -7.43 -6.49 -13.78
C ALA A 123 -7.25 -5.12 -13.12
N TRP A 124 -8.32 -4.52 -12.61
CA TRP A 124 -8.34 -3.09 -12.29
C TRP A 124 -7.29 -2.66 -11.24
N PRO A 125 -7.09 -3.36 -10.11
CA PRO A 125 -6.04 -2.97 -9.15
C PRO A 125 -4.65 -2.95 -9.77
N SER A 126 -4.29 -3.95 -10.58
CA SER A 126 -2.99 -4.00 -11.26
C SER A 126 -2.80 -2.86 -12.27
N GLU A 127 -3.86 -2.44 -12.96
CA GLU A 127 -3.79 -1.29 -13.87
C GLU A 127 -3.45 0.01 -13.12
N HIS A 128 -4.04 0.23 -11.93
CA HIS A 128 -3.73 1.39 -11.10
C HIS A 128 -2.30 1.37 -10.60
N ILE A 129 -1.86 0.25 -10.00
CA ILE A 129 -0.50 0.10 -9.47
C ILE A 129 0.52 0.35 -10.58
N LYS A 130 0.31 -0.24 -11.76
CA LYS A 130 1.18 -0.03 -12.91
C LYS A 130 1.20 1.43 -13.37
N ARG A 131 0.03 2.05 -13.54
CA ARG A 131 -0.07 3.45 -13.98
C ARG A 131 0.68 4.40 -13.05
N ILE A 132 0.49 4.23 -11.74
CA ILE A 132 1.15 5.04 -10.71
C ILE A 132 2.66 4.81 -10.73
N SER A 133 3.09 3.54 -10.72
CA SER A 133 4.50 3.18 -10.80
C SER A 133 5.19 3.77 -12.05
N ASP A 134 4.54 3.68 -13.21
CA ASP A 134 5.06 4.23 -14.46
C ASP A 134 5.14 5.77 -14.45
N ALA A 135 4.19 6.45 -13.79
CA ALA A 135 4.22 7.90 -13.59
C ALA A 135 5.40 8.33 -12.72
N HIS A 136 5.63 7.66 -11.58
CA HIS A 136 6.77 7.97 -10.70
C HIS A 136 8.13 7.67 -11.36
N ARG A 137 8.23 6.60 -12.15
CA ARG A 137 9.42 6.36 -12.99
C ARG A 137 9.62 7.48 -14.01
N ARG A 138 8.55 8.04 -14.56
CA ARG A 138 8.62 9.19 -15.47
C ARG A 138 9.10 10.43 -14.72
N TYR A 139 8.52 10.76 -13.56
CA TYR A 139 8.95 11.90 -12.74
C TYR A 139 10.44 11.82 -12.41
N ARG A 140 10.93 10.66 -11.96
CA ARG A 140 12.37 10.44 -11.67
C ARG A 140 13.30 10.70 -12.86
N ARG A 141 12.81 10.51 -14.10
CA ARG A 141 13.59 10.79 -15.33
C ARG A 141 13.51 12.25 -15.77
N GLU A 142 12.36 12.90 -15.59
CA GLU A 142 12.05 14.20 -16.20
C GLU A 142 12.23 15.39 -15.25
N ILE A 143 12.09 15.20 -13.94
CA ILE A 143 12.22 16.27 -12.95
C ILE A 143 13.68 16.37 -12.48
N GLU A 144 14.32 17.50 -12.78
CA GLU A 144 15.75 17.72 -12.56
C GLU A 144 16.15 17.60 -11.09
N SER A 145 15.34 18.14 -10.17
CA SER A 145 15.58 18.12 -8.71
C SER A 145 15.55 16.70 -8.12
N LEU A 146 15.06 15.70 -8.86
CA LEU A 146 15.08 14.29 -8.44
C LEU A 146 16.38 13.55 -8.79
N LYS A 147 17.31 14.16 -9.52
CA LYS A 147 18.56 13.46 -9.89
C LYS A 147 19.33 13.00 -8.65
N GLY A 148 19.65 11.70 -8.62
CA GLY A 148 20.35 11.08 -7.50
C GLY A 148 19.48 10.80 -6.27
N LYS A 149 18.18 11.10 -6.30
CA LYS A 149 17.22 10.78 -5.24
C LYS A 149 16.49 9.48 -5.53
N ASP A 150 16.16 8.73 -4.48
CA ASP A 150 15.39 7.49 -4.56
C ASP A 150 14.12 7.57 -3.72
N ILE A 151 13.28 8.56 -4.02
CA ILE A 151 11.96 8.69 -3.40
C ILE A 151 11.03 7.64 -4.01
N ARG A 152 10.53 6.75 -3.17
CA ARG A 152 9.68 5.62 -3.54
C ARG A 152 8.25 5.85 -3.03
N ILE A 153 7.33 5.05 -3.59
CA ILE A 153 5.91 5.15 -3.28
C ILE A 153 5.58 4.36 -2.02
N ALA A 154 4.83 4.97 -1.12
CA ALA A 154 4.02 4.29 -0.11
C ALA A 154 2.59 4.23 -0.64
N MET A 155 2.13 3.06 -1.11
CA MET A 155 0.73 2.90 -1.52
C MET A 155 -0.14 2.66 -0.28
N ASP A 156 -0.28 3.69 0.55
CA ASP A 156 -0.84 3.60 1.89
C ASP A 156 -2.38 3.58 1.93
N GLU A 157 -3.05 3.72 0.78
CA GLU A 157 -4.46 3.36 0.62
C GLU A 157 -4.75 2.69 -0.72
N TRP A 158 -5.13 1.40 -0.67
CA TRP A 158 -5.67 0.72 -1.84
C TRP A 158 -6.66 -0.37 -1.48
N ASN A 159 -7.78 -0.45 -2.23
CA ASN A 159 -8.75 -1.54 -2.14
C ASN A 159 -9.85 -1.44 -3.21
N PHE A 160 -10.78 -2.40 -3.23
CA PHE A 160 -12.13 -2.19 -3.73
C PHE A 160 -12.99 -1.45 -2.70
N TRP A 161 -13.75 -0.46 -3.16
CA TRP A 161 -14.73 0.26 -2.34
C TRP A 161 -15.98 0.57 -3.17
N TYR A 162 -16.94 -0.36 -3.17
CA TYR A 162 -18.21 -0.22 -3.90
C TYR A 162 -19.34 -0.98 -3.19
N GLY A 163 -20.57 -0.86 -3.71
CA GLY A 163 -21.70 -1.68 -3.27
C GLY A 163 -22.35 -1.20 -1.97
N ARG A 164 -23.12 -2.10 -1.34
CA ARG A 164 -23.89 -1.77 -0.13
C ARG A 164 -23.02 -1.89 1.12
N HIS A 165 -23.19 -0.96 2.05
CA HIS A 165 -22.51 -0.96 3.34
C HIS A 165 -23.30 -1.77 4.38
N VAL A 166 -23.21 -3.10 4.32
CA VAL A 166 -23.96 -4.01 5.21
C VAL A 166 -23.28 -4.24 6.57
N PHE A 167 -22.03 -3.79 6.73
CA PHE A 167 -21.22 -3.91 7.95
C PHE A 167 -20.99 -2.58 8.68
N GLY A 168 -21.94 -1.64 8.57
CA GLY A 168 -21.83 -0.31 9.18
C GLY A 168 -21.22 0.72 8.22
N GLU A 169 -20.69 1.82 8.77
CA GLU A 169 -20.10 2.89 7.97
C GLU A 169 -19.02 2.35 7.01
N LEU A 170 -19.21 2.59 5.71
CA LEU A 170 -18.35 2.11 4.61
C LEU A 170 -18.06 0.59 4.63
N GLY A 171 -18.88 -0.19 5.34
CA GLY A 171 -18.70 -1.62 5.54
C GLY A 171 -19.19 -2.44 4.35
N THR A 172 -18.49 -2.36 3.21
CA THR A 172 -18.82 -3.14 2.01
C THR A 172 -18.57 -4.65 2.18
N ARG A 173 -19.30 -5.47 1.44
CA ARG A 173 -19.10 -6.93 1.35
C ARG A 173 -18.22 -7.25 0.14
N TYR A 174 -17.30 -8.20 0.29
CA TYR A 174 -16.44 -8.64 -0.81
C TYR A 174 -16.85 -10.02 -1.36
N PHE A 175 -16.54 -10.22 -2.63
CA PHE A 175 -16.84 -11.42 -3.41
C PHE A 175 -15.54 -12.06 -3.91
N LEU A 176 -15.60 -13.25 -4.50
CA LEU A 176 -14.41 -13.97 -4.96
C LEU A 176 -13.63 -13.16 -6.02
N LYS A 177 -14.31 -12.43 -6.91
CA LYS A 177 -13.73 -11.52 -7.90
C LYS A 177 -12.90 -10.41 -7.27
N ASP A 178 -13.28 -9.93 -6.09
CA ASP A 178 -12.51 -8.94 -5.34
C ASP A 178 -11.25 -9.58 -4.78
N GLY A 179 -11.37 -10.80 -4.24
CA GLY A 179 -10.22 -11.60 -3.80
C GLY A 179 -9.22 -11.84 -4.94
N LEU A 180 -9.69 -12.27 -6.12
CA LEU A 180 -8.86 -12.45 -7.31
C LEU A 180 -8.23 -11.12 -7.77
N GLY A 181 -8.97 -10.01 -7.70
CA GLY A 181 -8.44 -8.67 -7.97
C GLY A 181 -7.34 -8.25 -7.00
N ILE A 182 -7.50 -8.53 -5.70
CA ILE A 182 -6.46 -8.30 -4.68
C ILE A 182 -5.23 -9.17 -4.96
N ALA A 183 -5.40 -10.44 -5.32
CA ALA A 183 -4.28 -11.31 -5.70
C ALA A 183 -3.52 -10.74 -6.92
N LYS A 184 -4.22 -10.24 -7.93
CA LYS A 184 -3.60 -9.63 -9.11
C LYS A 184 -2.93 -8.29 -8.78
N GLY A 185 -3.50 -7.52 -7.86
CA GLY A 185 -2.86 -6.34 -7.29
C GLY A 185 -1.53 -6.68 -6.60
N LEU A 186 -1.52 -7.73 -5.76
CA LEU A 186 -0.30 -8.25 -5.15
C LEU A 186 0.74 -8.63 -6.21
N HIS A 187 0.35 -9.35 -7.27
CA HIS A 187 1.27 -9.67 -8.37
C HIS A 187 1.93 -8.42 -8.96
N GLU A 188 1.16 -7.36 -9.15
CA GLU A 188 1.69 -6.11 -9.70
C GLU A 188 2.62 -5.37 -8.71
N TYR A 189 2.35 -5.43 -7.40
CA TYR A 189 3.30 -4.91 -6.40
C TYR A 189 4.62 -5.65 -6.44
N TYR A 190 4.63 -6.99 -6.58
CA TYR A 190 5.87 -7.76 -6.71
C TYR A 190 6.67 -7.31 -7.95
N ARG A 191 5.99 -7.07 -9.07
CA ARG A 191 6.60 -6.58 -10.33
C ARG A 191 7.14 -5.14 -10.23
N ASN A 192 6.63 -4.33 -9.32
CA ASN A 192 7.00 -2.92 -9.15
C ASN A 192 7.66 -2.65 -7.79
N SER A 193 8.20 -3.67 -7.13
CA SER A 193 8.86 -3.57 -5.82
C SER A 193 10.16 -2.74 -5.84
N ASP A 194 10.66 -2.39 -7.02
CA ASP A 194 11.73 -1.41 -7.21
C ASP A 194 11.30 0.02 -6.83
N ILE A 195 10.03 0.38 -7.07
CA ILE A 195 9.51 1.73 -6.85
C ILE A 195 8.41 1.80 -5.79
N ILE A 196 7.70 0.71 -5.52
CA ILE A 196 6.77 0.60 -4.39
C ILE A 196 7.57 0.14 -3.17
N TYR A 197 7.72 1.00 -2.18
CA TYR A 197 8.42 0.68 -0.93
C TYR A 197 7.52 -0.08 0.06
N MET A 198 6.27 0.36 0.20
CA MET A 198 5.27 -0.27 1.04
C MET A 198 3.87 -0.09 0.46
N ALA A 199 2.93 -0.93 0.89
CA ALA A 199 1.52 -0.82 0.54
C ALA A 199 0.63 -1.20 1.73
N ASN A 200 -0.45 -0.46 1.94
CA ASN A 200 -1.36 -0.64 3.06
C ASN A 200 -2.78 -0.84 2.53
N TYR A 201 -3.34 -2.02 2.81
CA TYR A 201 -4.70 -2.35 2.44
C TYR A 201 -5.69 -1.50 3.24
N ALA A 202 -6.56 -0.78 2.55
CA ALA A 202 -7.55 0.10 3.15
C ALA A 202 -8.92 -0.61 3.23
N GLN A 203 -9.40 -1.10 4.36
CA GLN A 203 -8.79 -1.06 5.69
C GLN A 203 -8.83 -2.44 6.36
N THR A 204 -8.49 -2.50 7.65
CA THR A 204 -8.32 -3.79 8.33
C THR A 204 -9.66 -4.41 8.74
N VAL A 205 -10.56 -3.65 9.38
CA VAL A 205 -11.78 -4.19 10.02
C VAL A 205 -13.01 -3.35 9.66
N ASN A 206 -14.09 -4.02 9.23
CA ASN A 206 -15.39 -3.44 8.85
C ASN A 206 -15.33 -2.43 7.68
N VAL A 207 -14.91 -1.19 7.95
CA VAL A 207 -14.76 -0.07 6.98
C VAL A 207 -13.86 -0.56 5.86
N ILE A 208 -14.45 -0.83 4.68
CA ILE A 208 -13.75 -1.47 3.54
C ILE A 208 -12.78 -2.58 3.98
N GLY A 209 -13.20 -3.32 5.01
CA GLY A 209 -12.32 -4.19 5.80
C GLY A 209 -12.17 -5.58 5.22
N CYS A 210 -10.95 -6.13 5.22
CA CYS A 210 -10.72 -7.55 4.88
C CYS A 210 -11.15 -8.51 6.01
N ILE A 211 -11.38 -7.97 7.21
CA ILE A 211 -12.04 -8.64 8.34
C ILE A 211 -13.40 -7.98 8.56
N LYS A 212 -14.44 -8.79 8.73
CA LYS A 212 -15.77 -8.32 9.16
C LYS A 212 -16.05 -8.80 10.57
N THR A 213 -16.68 -7.91 11.33
CA THR A 213 -17.06 -8.18 12.71
C THR A 213 -18.51 -7.80 12.93
N SER A 214 -19.15 -8.55 13.81
CA SER A 214 -20.41 -8.20 14.43
C SER A 214 -20.21 -8.14 15.95
N LYS A 215 -21.29 -7.99 16.71
CA LYS A 215 -21.23 -8.06 18.17
C LYS A 215 -20.73 -9.42 18.69
N THR A 216 -20.84 -10.48 17.90
CA THR A 216 -20.64 -11.86 18.37
C THR A 216 -19.76 -12.71 17.45
N ALA A 217 -19.27 -12.17 16.33
CA ALA A 217 -18.50 -12.93 15.36
C ALA A 217 -17.45 -12.05 14.66
N ALA A 218 -16.38 -12.70 14.18
CA ALA A 218 -15.38 -12.09 13.31
C ALA A 218 -14.98 -13.11 12.24
N GLU A 219 -14.86 -12.66 10.99
CA GLU A 219 -14.51 -13.51 9.86
C GLU A 219 -13.64 -12.76 8.85
N PHE A 220 -12.85 -13.52 8.08
CA PHE A 220 -12.15 -12.99 6.92
C PHE A 220 -13.09 -13.00 5.72
N GLU A 221 -13.12 -11.89 5.00
CA GLU A 221 -13.71 -11.82 3.67
C GLU A 221 -12.78 -12.47 2.64
N THR A 222 -13.28 -12.62 1.41
CA THR A 222 -12.50 -13.18 0.29
C THR A 222 -11.15 -12.47 0.09
N THR A 223 -11.12 -11.14 0.22
CA THR A 223 -9.90 -10.32 0.16
C THR A 223 -8.95 -10.66 1.32
N GLY A 224 -9.48 -10.86 2.53
CA GLY A 224 -8.71 -11.24 3.73
C GLY A 224 -8.14 -12.64 3.67
N LEU A 225 -8.87 -13.59 3.06
CA LEU A 225 -8.39 -14.94 2.80
C LEU A 225 -7.18 -14.92 1.85
N VAL A 226 -7.24 -14.11 0.78
CA VAL A 226 -6.12 -13.93 -0.17
C VAL A 226 -4.91 -13.33 0.55
N LEU A 227 -5.09 -12.22 1.28
CA LEU A 227 -4.01 -11.57 2.02
C LEU A 227 -3.35 -12.54 3.02
N THR A 228 -4.16 -13.33 3.72
CA THR A 228 -3.69 -14.35 4.67
C THR A 228 -2.89 -15.46 3.98
N LEU A 229 -3.34 -15.92 2.81
CA LEU A 229 -2.64 -16.94 2.03
C LEU A 229 -1.27 -16.43 1.58
N TYR A 230 -1.21 -15.25 0.96
CA TYR A 230 0.07 -14.68 0.49
C TYR A 230 1.03 -14.43 1.64
N ARG A 231 0.55 -13.89 2.76
CA ARG A 231 1.41 -13.64 3.92
C ARG A 231 2.01 -14.92 4.52
N LYS A 232 1.28 -16.03 4.50
CA LYS A 232 1.75 -17.30 5.09
C LYS A 232 2.62 -18.11 4.14
N GLU A 233 2.26 -18.13 2.85
CA GLU A 233 2.77 -19.15 1.93
C GLU A 233 3.58 -18.59 0.76
N TYR A 234 3.49 -17.29 0.44
CA TYR A 234 4.17 -16.69 -0.70
C TYR A 234 5.56 -16.15 -0.34
N GLY A 235 6.51 -16.29 -1.25
CA GLY A 235 7.88 -15.80 -1.08
C GLY A 235 7.97 -14.27 -1.14
N SER A 236 9.03 -13.69 -0.59
CA SER A 236 9.23 -12.23 -0.51
C SER A 236 10.20 -11.67 -1.54
N VAL A 237 10.93 -12.53 -2.26
CA VAL A 237 11.90 -12.13 -3.30
C VAL A 237 11.27 -12.40 -4.66
N PRO A 238 10.83 -11.38 -5.41
CA PRO A 238 10.19 -11.57 -6.71
C PRO A 238 11.09 -12.34 -7.68
N VAL A 239 10.49 -13.25 -8.46
CA VAL A 239 11.14 -13.97 -9.56
C VAL A 239 10.56 -13.45 -10.87
N GLU A 240 11.44 -13.20 -11.84
CA GLU A 240 11.02 -12.76 -13.17
C GLU A 240 10.16 -13.84 -13.86
N VAL A 241 9.01 -13.41 -14.41
CA VAL A 241 8.10 -14.27 -15.17
C VAL A 241 8.01 -13.72 -16.59
N SER A 242 8.31 -14.56 -17.58
CA SER A 242 8.22 -14.24 -19.01
C SER A 242 7.07 -15.03 -19.69
N GLY A 243 6.71 -14.64 -20.93
CA GLY A 243 5.75 -15.40 -21.76
C GLY A 243 4.30 -14.92 -21.80
N LYS A 244 3.92 -13.87 -21.03
CA LYS A 244 2.59 -13.22 -21.02
C LYS A 244 1.41 -14.20 -21.27
N PRO A 245 1.14 -15.14 -20.34
CA PRO A 245 0.20 -16.24 -20.56
C PRO A 245 -1.27 -15.81 -20.47
N LEU A 246 -1.70 -14.84 -21.28
CA LEU A 246 -3.08 -14.38 -21.28
C LEU A 246 -4.04 -15.53 -21.61
N PRO A 247 -5.20 -15.62 -20.93
CA PRO A 247 -5.75 -14.68 -19.95
C PRO A 247 -5.23 -14.85 -18.50
N LEU A 248 -4.36 -15.83 -18.22
CA LEU A 248 -3.83 -16.07 -16.89
C LEU A 248 -2.90 -14.94 -16.45
N ASP A 249 -2.88 -14.68 -15.13
CA ASP A 249 -1.87 -13.84 -14.51
C ASP A 249 -0.98 -14.70 -13.60
N VAL A 250 0.33 -14.59 -13.78
CA VAL A 250 1.32 -15.39 -13.06
C VAL A 250 2.31 -14.48 -12.38
N ALA A 251 2.59 -14.77 -11.12
CA ALA A 251 3.71 -14.21 -10.38
C ALA A 251 4.46 -15.34 -9.66
N ALA A 252 5.77 -15.20 -9.53
CA ALA A 252 6.59 -16.11 -8.74
C ALA A 252 7.48 -15.35 -7.77
N ALA A 253 7.85 -16.01 -6.68
CA ALA A 253 8.77 -15.48 -5.68
C ALA A 253 9.54 -16.60 -4.98
N LEU A 254 10.74 -16.28 -4.52
CA LEU A 254 11.51 -17.09 -3.58
C LEU A 254 11.25 -16.61 -2.14
N SER A 255 11.33 -17.53 -1.18
CA SER A 255 11.47 -17.13 0.23
C SER A 255 12.76 -16.33 0.44
N ALA A 256 12.80 -15.51 1.49
CA ALA A 256 13.98 -14.69 1.80
C ALA A 256 15.28 -15.49 1.95
N ASP A 257 15.20 -16.76 2.38
CA ASP A 257 16.34 -17.67 2.50
C ASP A 257 16.65 -18.45 1.22
N GLY A 258 15.89 -18.24 0.14
CA GLY A 258 16.04 -18.90 -1.16
C GLY A 258 15.62 -20.38 -1.19
N LYS A 259 15.09 -20.93 -0.10
CA LYS A 259 14.81 -22.38 0.01
C LYS A 259 13.45 -22.81 -0.52
N LYS A 260 12.52 -21.88 -0.70
CA LYS A 260 11.18 -22.16 -1.21
C LYS A 260 10.92 -21.35 -2.47
N PHE A 261 10.55 -22.04 -3.53
CA PHE A 261 9.96 -21.43 -4.72
C PHE A 261 8.44 -21.43 -4.60
N THR A 262 7.83 -20.28 -4.87
CA THR A 262 6.39 -20.08 -4.84
C THR A 262 5.93 -19.49 -6.16
N MET A 263 4.79 -19.95 -6.65
CA MET A 263 4.16 -19.45 -7.85
C MET A 263 2.67 -19.32 -7.58
N SER A 264 2.10 -18.19 -7.97
CA SER A 264 0.67 -17.93 -7.92
C SER A 264 0.15 -17.71 -9.33
N ILE A 265 -0.98 -18.35 -9.63
CA ILE A 265 -1.64 -18.30 -10.92
C ILE A 265 -3.09 -17.89 -10.68
N ILE A 266 -3.52 -16.84 -11.36
CA ILE A 266 -4.90 -16.36 -11.36
C ILE A 266 -5.51 -16.73 -12.71
N ASN A 267 -6.59 -17.50 -12.67
CA ASN A 267 -7.44 -17.76 -13.83
C ASN A 267 -8.68 -16.86 -13.73
N PRO A 268 -8.76 -15.77 -14.52
CA PRO A 268 -9.90 -14.86 -14.47
C PRO A 268 -11.04 -15.32 -15.39
N THR A 269 -11.18 -16.62 -15.63
CA THR A 269 -12.20 -17.23 -16.52
C THR A 269 -12.94 -18.34 -15.81
N GLU A 270 -14.11 -18.70 -16.31
CA GLU A 270 -14.90 -19.85 -15.84
C GLU A 270 -14.42 -21.19 -16.40
N GLN A 271 -13.45 -21.17 -17.32
CA GLN A 271 -12.96 -22.38 -17.99
C GLN A 271 -11.66 -22.87 -17.37
N GLU A 272 -11.47 -24.18 -17.33
CA GLU A 272 -10.17 -24.77 -17.00
C GLU A 272 -9.15 -24.36 -18.06
N MET A 273 -8.00 -23.86 -17.61
CA MET A 273 -6.91 -23.43 -18.48
C MET A 273 -5.66 -24.26 -18.22
N LYS A 274 -5.00 -24.65 -19.31
CA LYS A 274 -3.71 -25.34 -19.27
C LYS A 274 -2.62 -24.40 -19.78
N MET A 275 -1.52 -24.37 -19.06
CA MET A 275 -0.37 -23.54 -19.40
C MET A 275 0.91 -24.37 -19.29
N PRO A 276 1.78 -24.38 -20.32
CA PRO A 276 3.10 -24.96 -20.18
C PRO A 276 3.93 -24.12 -19.21
N LEU A 277 4.64 -24.79 -18.29
CA LEU A 277 5.49 -24.14 -17.30
C LEU A 277 6.92 -24.63 -17.48
N GLU A 278 7.84 -23.68 -17.64
CA GLU A 278 9.28 -23.94 -17.63
C GLU A 278 9.91 -23.14 -16.49
N ILE A 279 10.67 -23.81 -15.62
CA ILE A 279 11.40 -23.18 -14.51
C ILE A 279 12.89 -23.31 -14.81
N LYS A 280 13.58 -22.16 -14.89
CA LYS A 280 15.00 -22.07 -15.22
C LYS A 280 15.81 -21.71 -13.99
N ASN A 281 17.05 -22.14 -13.96
CA ASN A 281 18.06 -21.77 -12.95
C ASN A 281 17.73 -22.17 -11.51
N VAL A 282 16.70 -22.99 -11.30
CA VAL A 282 16.32 -23.54 -9.99
C VAL A 282 16.03 -25.02 -10.16
N GLU A 283 16.63 -25.86 -9.32
CA GLU A 283 16.29 -27.26 -9.22
C GLU A 283 15.18 -27.43 -8.18
N LEU A 284 14.00 -27.87 -8.61
CA LEU A 284 12.92 -28.20 -7.70
C LEU A 284 13.09 -29.64 -7.20
N THR A 285 13.11 -29.82 -5.89
CA THR A 285 13.20 -31.13 -5.24
C THR A 285 11.97 -31.40 -4.39
N GLY A 286 11.64 -32.69 -4.20
CA GLY A 286 10.52 -33.11 -3.35
C GLY A 286 9.14 -32.91 -3.98
N LYS A 287 8.10 -32.87 -3.13
CA LYS A 287 6.70 -32.64 -3.53
C LYS A 287 6.29 -31.22 -3.18
N GLY A 288 5.63 -30.53 -4.11
CA GLY A 288 5.01 -29.23 -3.87
C GLY A 288 3.70 -29.35 -3.09
N LYS A 289 3.24 -28.21 -2.55
CA LYS A 289 1.89 -28.05 -1.99
C LYS A 289 1.14 -27.04 -2.83
N MET A 290 -0.15 -27.29 -3.05
CA MET A 290 -1.03 -26.40 -3.80
C MET A 290 -2.16 -25.93 -2.88
N TRP A 291 -2.41 -24.64 -2.89
CA TRP A 291 -3.56 -24.00 -2.26
C TRP A 291 -4.45 -23.48 -3.37
N ILE A 292 -5.74 -23.79 -3.31
CA ILE A 292 -6.73 -23.35 -4.30
C ILE A 292 -7.75 -22.48 -3.58
N MET A 293 -7.97 -21.28 -4.12
CA MET A 293 -9.08 -20.41 -3.74
C MET A 293 -10.01 -20.31 -4.96
N THR A 294 -11.20 -20.88 -4.84
CA THR A 294 -12.22 -20.95 -5.90
C THR A 294 -13.60 -20.95 -5.28
N GLY A 295 -14.63 -20.75 -6.09
CA GLY A 295 -16.03 -20.84 -5.73
C GLY A 295 -16.89 -21.03 -6.98
N ASP A 296 -18.17 -21.32 -6.78
CA ASP A 296 -19.12 -21.54 -7.87
C ASP A 296 -19.58 -20.23 -8.54
N ASP A 297 -19.34 -19.09 -7.89
CA ASP A 297 -19.73 -17.74 -8.33
C ASP A 297 -18.61 -16.72 -7.99
N PRO A 298 -18.18 -15.86 -8.94
CA PRO A 298 -17.17 -14.82 -8.73
C PRO A 298 -17.62 -13.65 -7.84
#